data_AF-A0A1D2X4Q1-F1
#
_entry.id   AF-A0A1D2X4Q1-F1
#
_cell.length_a   1.000
_cell.length_b   1.000
_cell.length_c   1.000
_cell.angle_alpha   90.00
_cell.angle_beta   90.00
_cell.angle_gamma   90.00
#
_symmetry.space_group_name_H-M   'P 1'
#
loop_
_entity.id
_entity.type
_entity.pdbx_description
1 polymer ?
#
loop_
_entity_poly.entity_id
_entity_poly.type
_entity_poly.pdbx_seq_one_letter_code
_entity_poly.pdbx_strand_id
1 'polypeptide(L)'
;MKHLVILLLSSNLFLLSGCSTIVGSVNEDPITFDSQERTWGSWLDDQTIETIAKVNINKAAPELNESRIKVISFNGILLIIGQVPTQDLKDLAGSTANDIQNIRKVYNELEVREPIDLLVQSNDSWLTTKIKTSMISNEVVNADKIKVNTEGGTVYLMGLATPQIAQEAVAIARDTGGVQKVVKVFEYTR
;
A
#
# COMPACT_ATOMS: atom_id res chain seq x y z
N MET A 1 37.05 44.48 22.24
CA MET A 1 35.62 44.13 22.33
C MET A 1 34.76 44.73 21.20
N LYS A 2 34.98 45.99 20.76
CA LYS A 2 34.22 46.59 19.64
C LYS A 2 34.40 45.90 18.27
N HIS A 3 35.59 45.38 17.98
CA HIS A 3 35.85 44.66 16.73
C HIS A 3 35.29 43.22 16.70
N LEU A 4 35.04 42.62 17.87
CA LEU A 4 34.44 41.28 17.97
C LEU A 4 32.93 41.31 17.64
N VAL A 5 32.25 42.39 18.03
CA VAL A 5 30.82 42.61 17.75
C VAL A 5 30.57 42.88 16.26
N ILE A 6 31.48 43.58 15.58
CA ILE A 6 31.37 43.84 14.13
C ILE A 6 31.59 42.56 13.31
N LEU A 7 32.44 41.64 13.79
CA LEU A 7 32.71 40.36 13.12
C LEU A 7 31.57 39.33 13.31
N LEU A 8 30.79 39.44 14.39
CA LEU A 8 29.62 38.59 14.66
C LEU A 8 28.34 39.10 13.95
N LEU A 9 28.27 40.39 13.63
CA LEU A 9 27.12 40.96 12.92
C LEU A 9 27.20 40.76 11.39
N SER A 10 28.39 40.52 10.84
CA SER A 10 28.60 40.24 9.41
C SER A 10 28.38 38.77 9.00
N SER A 11 28.36 37.83 9.95
CA SER A 11 28.12 36.40 9.64
C SER A 11 26.64 36.01 9.53
N ASN A 12 25.71 36.94 9.78
CA ASN A 12 24.27 36.69 9.71
C ASN A 12 23.64 37.07 8.35
N LEU A 13 24.42 37.52 7.36
CA LEU A 13 23.89 37.91 6.04
C LEU A 13 23.91 36.77 5.00
N PHE A 14 24.43 35.58 5.35
CA PHE A 14 24.51 34.43 4.42
C PHE A 14 23.36 33.41 4.54
N LEU A 15 22.33 33.68 5.36
CA LEU A 15 21.22 32.74 5.58
C LEU A 15 19.94 33.04 4.78
N LEU A 16 20.01 33.92 3.78
CA LEU A 16 18.92 34.12 2.79
C LEU A 16 19.21 33.45 1.44
N SER A 17 19.94 32.33 1.41
CA SER A 17 19.87 31.42 0.27
C SER A 17 18.50 30.73 0.30
N GLY A 18 17.49 31.40 -0.27
CA GLY A 18 16.19 30.80 -0.52
C GLY A 18 16.37 29.51 -1.34
N CYS A 19 15.70 28.44 -0.92
CA CYS A 19 15.57 27.23 -1.73
C CYS A 19 14.63 27.52 -2.90
N SER A 20 15.10 28.21 -3.94
CA SER A 20 14.40 28.20 -5.21
C SER A 20 14.64 26.84 -5.85
N THR A 21 13.58 26.08 -6.07
CA THR A 21 13.65 24.89 -6.91
C THR A 21 13.85 25.35 -8.35
N ILE A 22 15.11 25.39 -8.81
CA ILE A 22 15.41 25.70 -10.21
C ILE A 22 15.12 24.44 -11.02
N VAL A 23 13.83 24.14 -11.25
CA VAL A 23 13.38 22.93 -11.97
C VAL A 23 13.87 22.93 -13.42
N GLY A 24 14.22 24.10 -13.97
CA GLY A 24 14.67 24.25 -15.36
C GLY A 24 16.18 24.27 -15.60
N SER A 25 17.06 24.23 -14.58
CA SER A 25 18.52 24.34 -14.78
C SER A 25 19.30 23.03 -14.61
N VAL A 26 18.64 21.96 -14.18
CA VAL A 26 19.30 20.66 -13.86
C VAL A 26 18.85 19.50 -14.73
N ASN A 27 17.77 19.66 -15.52
CA ASN A 27 17.27 18.61 -16.41
C ASN A 27 17.28 19.11 -17.85
N GLU A 28 18.03 18.44 -18.72
CA GLU A 28 18.05 18.71 -20.17
C GLU A 28 16.87 18.03 -20.90
N ASP A 29 16.29 16.99 -20.29
CA ASP A 29 15.17 16.22 -20.85
C ASP A 29 13.79 16.62 -20.28
N PRO A 30 12.70 16.45 -21.05
CA PRO A 30 11.34 16.59 -20.54
C PRO A 30 11.07 15.65 -19.36
N ILE A 31 10.38 16.15 -18.34
CA ILE A 31 9.93 15.32 -17.22
C ILE A 31 8.92 14.30 -17.77
N THR A 32 9.30 13.03 -17.76
CA THR A 32 8.43 11.92 -18.17
C THR A 32 7.87 11.20 -16.94
N PHE A 33 6.65 10.68 -17.05
CA PHE A 33 6.06 9.83 -16.03
C PHE A 33 6.49 8.39 -16.28
N ASP A 34 7.18 7.77 -15.32
CA ASP A 34 7.34 6.31 -15.34
C ASP A 34 6.01 5.66 -14.97
N SER A 35 5.42 4.93 -15.92
CA SER A 35 4.16 4.22 -15.71
C SER A 35 4.22 3.13 -14.63
N GLN A 36 5.43 2.71 -14.23
CA GLN A 36 5.67 1.74 -13.17
C GLN A 36 5.97 2.39 -11.81
N GLU A 37 5.97 3.72 -11.73
CA GLU A 37 6.19 4.45 -10.48
C GLU A 37 4.89 5.03 -9.94
N ARG A 38 4.76 4.97 -8.61
CA ARG A 38 3.63 5.57 -7.92
C ARG A 38 3.90 7.06 -7.67
N THR A 39 2.90 7.89 -7.91
CA THR A 39 3.01 9.32 -7.58
C THR A 39 2.79 9.56 -6.09
N TRP A 40 3.42 10.57 -5.52
CA TRP A 40 3.16 11.00 -4.14
C TRP A 40 1.68 11.31 -3.88
N GLY A 41 1.00 11.92 -4.87
CA GLY A 41 -0.44 12.21 -4.80
C GLY A 41 -1.28 10.94 -4.66
N SER A 42 -1.06 9.95 -5.53
CA SER A 42 -1.75 8.66 -5.43
C SER A 42 -1.46 7.94 -4.10
N TRP A 43 -0.29 8.17 -3.50
CA TRP A 43 0.00 7.63 -2.18
C TRP A 43 -0.86 8.23 -1.07
N LEU A 44 -1.01 9.54 -1.07
CA LEU A 44 -1.85 10.25 -0.13
C LEU A 44 -3.33 9.91 -0.33
N ASP A 45 -3.77 9.83 -1.58
CA ASP A 45 -5.14 9.45 -1.93
C ASP A 45 -5.48 8.06 -1.40
N ASP A 46 -4.58 7.07 -1.56
CA ASP A 46 -4.78 5.73 -1.03
C ASP A 46 -4.93 5.69 0.50
N GLN A 47 -4.17 6.50 1.25
CA GLN A 47 -4.31 6.57 2.71
C GLN A 47 -5.66 7.17 3.12
N THR A 48 -6.13 8.15 2.35
CA THR A 48 -7.46 8.74 2.53
C THR A 48 -8.55 7.73 2.22
N ILE A 49 -8.44 6.99 1.11
CA ILE A 49 -9.35 5.90 0.72
C ILE A 49 -9.39 4.83 1.82
N GLU A 50 -8.24 4.33 2.27
CA GLU A 50 -8.16 3.32 3.34
C GLU A 50 -8.89 3.78 4.60
N THR A 51 -8.70 5.05 4.99
CA THR A 51 -9.35 5.63 6.18
C THR A 51 -10.86 5.74 6.02
N ILE A 52 -11.32 6.34 4.91
CA ILE A 52 -12.76 6.51 4.64
C ILE A 52 -13.44 5.15 4.54
N ALA A 53 -12.86 4.21 3.80
CA ALA A 53 -13.41 2.87 3.62
C ALA A 53 -13.51 2.12 4.94
N LYS A 54 -12.45 2.13 5.75
CA LYS A 54 -12.49 1.51 7.09
C LYS A 54 -13.59 2.12 7.96
N VAL A 55 -13.69 3.45 8.01
CA VAL A 55 -14.71 4.12 8.83
C VAL A 55 -16.12 3.82 8.33
N ASN A 56 -16.35 3.87 7.02
CA ASN A 56 -17.69 3.65 6.45
C ASN A 56 -18.13 2.20 6.61
N ILE A 57 -17.24 1.23 6.34
CA ILE A 57 -17.53 -0.21 6.54
C ILE A 57 -17.88 -0.48 8.00
N ASN A 58 -17.08 0.02 8.95
CA ASN A 58 -17.35 -0.17 10.38
C ASN A 58 -18.67 0.47 10.83
N LYS A 59 -19.10 1.56 10.18
CA LYS A 59 -20.36 2.23 10.50
C LYS A 59 -21.58 1.62 9.80
N ALA A 60 -21.39 0.77 8.80
CA ALA A 60 -22.48 0.18 8.06
C ALA A 60 -23.29 -0.84 8.89
N ALA A 61 -22.63 -1.53 9.84
CA ALA A 61 -23.28 -2.40 10.82
C ALA A 61 -22.38 -2.58 12.07
N PRO A 62 -22.95 -2.70 13.29
CA PRO A 62 -22.18 -3.01 14.50
C PRO A 62 -21.29 -4.25 14.35
N GLU A 63 -21.80 -5.29 13.71
CA GLU A 63 -21.11 -6.56 13.47
C GLU A 63 -19.89 -6.39 12.56
N LEU A 64 -19.91 -5.43 11.63
CA LEU A 64 -18.74 -5.10 10.79
C LEU A 64 -17.64 -4.41 11.59
N ASN A 65 -18.00 -3.60 12.59
CA ASN A 65 -17.03 -2.96 13.48
C ASN A 65 -16.34 -3.97 14.41
N GLU A 66 -17.03 -5.05 14.78
CA GLU A 66 -16.49 -6.15 15.59
C GLU A 66 -15.77 -7.20 14.75
N SER A 67 -16.05 -7.23 13.44
CA SER A 67 -15.42 -8.14 12.49
C SER A 67 -13.95 -7.81 12.23
N ARG A 68 -13.18 -8.82 11.88
CA ARG A 68 -11.77 -8.65 11.55
C ARG A 68 -11.61 -8.30 10.08
N ILE A 69 -11.63 -7.00 9.78
CA ILE A 69 -11.55 -6.48 8.41
C ILE A 69 -10.26 -5.65 8.25
N LYS A 70 -9.48 -5.95 7.22
CA LYS A 70 -8.37 -5.11 6.76
C LYS A 70 -8.76 -4.50 5.42
N VAL A 71 -8.52 -3.21 5.30
CA VAL A 71 -8.74 -2.43 4.09
C VAL A 71 -7.40 -1.93 3.61
N ILE A 72 -7.06 -2.24 2.36
CA ILE A 72 -5.78 -1.91 1.74
C ILE A 72 -6.05 -1.25 0.40
N SER A 73 -5.52 -0.06 0.18
CA SER A 73 -5.57 0.63 -1.12
C SER A 73 -4.20 0.65 -1.77
N PHE A 74 -4.20 0.56 -3.10
CA PHE A 74 -3.04 0.80 -3.94
C PHE A 74 -3.50 1.35 -5.29
N ASN A 75 -3.09 2.57 -5.63
CA ASN A 75 -3.44 3.27 -6.87
C ASN A 75 -4.96 3.30 -7.14
N GLY A 76 -5.75 3.56 -6.10
CA GLY A 76 -7.22 3.58 -6.17
C GLY A 76 -7.88 2.20 -6.32
N ILE A 77 -7.13 1.10 -6.28
CA ILE A 77 -7.67 -0.25 -6.15
C ILE A 77 -7.76 -0.60 -4.67
N LEU A 78 -8.98 -0.85 -4.19
CA LEU A 78 -9.24 -1.23 -2.81
C LEU A 78 -9.35 -2.76 -2.70
N LEU A 79 -8.61 -3.34 -1.75
CA LEU A 79 -8.68 -4.73 -1.34
C LEU A 79 -9.22 -4.79 0.08
N ILE A 80 -10.26 -5.60 0.28
CA ILE A 80 -10.88 -5.88 1.57
C ILE A 80 -10.67 -7.36 1.87
N ILE A 81 -9.97 -7.67 2.96
CA ILE A 81 -9.64 -9.04 3.37
C ILE A 81 -9.94 -9.22 4.86
N GLY A 82 -10.11 -10.47 5.28
CA GLY A 82 -10.41 -10.81 6.67
C GLY A 82 -11.63 -11.72 6.77
N GLN A 83 -12.34 -11.63 7.88
CA GLN A 83 -13.46 -12.52 8.18
C GLN A 83 -14.67 -11.74 8.67
N VAL A 84 -15.85 -12.18 8.24
CA VAL A 84 -17.14 -11.69 8.70
C VAL A 84 -18.08 -12.86 9.03
N PRO A 85 -19.06 -12.70 9.94
CA PRO A 85 -19.94 -13.79 10.35
C PRO A 85 -20.90 -14.30 9.27
N THR A 86 -21.34 -13.44 8.35
CA THR A 86 -22.37 -13.78 7.36
C THR A 86 -22.05 -13.26 5.96
N GLN A 87 -22.70 -13.87 4.96
CA GLN A 87 -22.60 -13.41 3.57
C GLN A 87 -23.19 -12.00 3.40
N ASP A 88 -24.30 -11.70 4.09
CA ASP A 88 -24.91 -10.36 4.04
C ASP A 88 -23.95 -9.26 4.51
N LEU A 89 -23.18 -9.52 5.58
CA LEU A 89 -22.16 -8.58 6.07
C LEU A 89 -21.00 -8.44 5.08
N LYS A 90 -20.59 -9.54 4.44
CA LYS A 90 -19.59 -9.50 3.36
C LYS A 90 -20.07 -8.60 2.22
N ASP A 91 -21.31 -8.78 1.78
CA ASP A 91 -21.90 -8.04 0.68
C ASP A 91 -22.08 -6.56 1.04
N LEU A 92 -22.54 -6.26 2.27
CA LEU A 92 -22.67 -4.91 2.79
C LEU A 92 -21.33 -4.18 2.84
N ALA A 93 -20.27 -4.82 3.37
CA ALA A 93 -18.92 -4.23 3.38
C ALA A 93 -18.43 -3.93 1.95
N GLY A 94 -18.71 -4.84 1.01
CA GLY A 94 -18.39 -4.67 -0.40
C GLY A 94 -19.15 -3.50 -1.05
N SER A 95 -20.46 -3.39 -0.85
CA SER A 95 -21.27 -2.31 -1.41
C SER A 95 -20.89 -0.95 -0.80
N THR A 96 -20.74 -0.89 0.53
CA THR A 96 -20.30 0.32 1.24
C THR A 96 -18.96 0.83 0.73
N ALA A 97 -18.03 -0.08 0.41
CA ALA A 97 -16.77 0.29 -0.19
C ALA A 97 -16.92 0.81 -1.63
N ASN A 98 -17.78 0.18 -2.45
CA ASN A 98 -18.01 0.62 -3.83
C ASN A 98 -18.65 2.01 -3.94
N ASP A 99 -19.37 2.47 -2.91
CA ASP A 99 -20.01 3.80 -2.89
C ASP A 99 -19.00 4.95 -2.63
N ILE A 100 -17.75 4.63 -2.31
CA ILE A 100 -16.72 5.64 -2.01
C ILE A 100 -16.16 6.20 -3.32
N GLN A 101 -16.13 7.52 -3.41
CA GLN A 101 -15.57 8.23 -4.57
C GLN A 101 -14.08 7.94 -4.75
N ASN A 102 -13.61 8.04 -6.00
CA ASN A 102 -12.21 7.85 -6.40
C ASN A 102 -11.64 6.44 -6.22
N ILE A 103 -12.47 5.47 -5.84
CA ILE A 103 -12.12 4.05 -5.95
C ILE A 103 -12.34 3.60 -7.39
N ARG A 104 -11.31 3.00 -7.98
CA ARG A 104 -11.34 2.47 -9.35
C ARG A 104 -11.90 1.05 -9.40
N LYS A 105 -11.59 0.25 -8.38
CA LYS A 105 -12.04 -1.14 -8.27
C LYS A 105 -11.98 -1.62 -6.83
N VAL A 106 -12.99 -2.37 -6.40
CA VAL A 106 -13.00 -3.09 -5.12
C VAL A 106 -12.80 -4.58 -5.35
N TYR A 107 -11.85 -5.17 -4.64
CA TYR A 107 -11.68 -6.61 -4.49
C TYR A 107 -12.13 -6.99 -3.07
N ASN A 108 -13.31 -7.60 -2.97
CA ASN A 108 -13.87 -8.07 -1.70
C ASN A 108 -13.55 -9.56 -1.50
N GLU A 109 -12.48 -9.82 -0.78
CA GLU A 109 -11.94 -11.15 -0.47
C GLU A 109 -12.18 -11.51 1.01
N LEU A 110 -13.21 -10.93 1.63
CA LEU A 110 -13.67 -11.34 2.96
C LEU A 110 -14.13 -12.81 2.93
N GLU A 111 -13.84 -13.55 3.99
CA GLU A 111 -14.30 -14.92 4.18
C GLU A 111 -15.46 -14.95 5.18
N VAL A 112 -16.50 -15.73 4.90
CA VAL A 112 -17.63 -15.92 5.81
C VAL A 112 -17.30 -17.02 6.79
N ARG A 113 -16.74 -16.64 7.95
CA ARG A 113 -16.33 -17.54 9.05
C ARG A 113 -15.90 -16.74 10.27
N GLU A 114 -15.60 -17.45 11.35
CA GLU A 114 -15.02 -16.84 12.56
C GLU A 114 -13.63 -16.22 12.29
N PRO A 115 -13.29 -15.11 12.98
CA PRO A 115 -11.97 -14.50 12.90
C PRO A 115 -10.84 -15.49 13.22
N ILE A 116 -9.74 -15.38 12.49
CA ILE A 116 -8.54 -16.17 12.79
C ILE A 116 -7.93 -15.79 14.15
N ASP A 117 -7.40 -16.77 14.86
CA ASP A 117 -6.74 -16.56 16.14
C ASP A 117 -5.45 -15.70 16.01
N LEU A 118 -4.94 -15.24 17.15
CA LEU A 118 -3.73 -14.40 17.18
C LEU A 118 -2.48 -15.12 16.68
N LEU A 119 -2.40 -16.45 16.84
CA LEU A 119 -1.23 -17.22 16.42
C LEU A 119 -1.13 -17.29 14.89
N VAL A 120 -2.25 -17.52 14.21
CA VAL A 120 -2.35 -17.46 12.75
C VAL A 120 -1.99 -16.06 12.26
N GLN A 121 -2.45 -15.01 12.94
CA GLN A 121 -2.12 -13.63 12.58
C GLN A 121 -0.62 -13.32 12.74
N SER A 122 0.02 -13.82 13.79
CA SER A 122 1.48 -13.72 13.95
C SER A 122 2.21 -14.48 12.84
N ASN A 123 1.73 -15.67 12.46
CA ASN A 123 2.29 -16.42 11.34
C ASN A 123 2.12 -15.68 10.00
N ASP A 124 0.98 -15.06 9.73
CA ASP A 124 0.76 -14.24 8.53
C ASP A 124 1.72 -13.05 8.46
N SER A 125 1.99 -12.42 9.60
CA SER A 125 2.93 -11.30 9.68
C SER A 125 4.36 -11.79 9.37
N TRP A 126 4.72 -12.96 9.89
CA TRP A 126 5.99 -13.62 9.60
C TRP A 126 6.14 -14.04 8.13
N LEU A 127 5.08 -14.62 7.54
CA LEU A 127 5.02 -14.93 6.11
C LEU A 127 5.20 -13.67 5.25
N THR A 128 4.47 -12.60 5.59
CA THR A 128 4.59 -11.31 4.89
C THR A 128 6.03 -10.79 4.92
N THR A 129 6.68 -10.85 6.09
CA THR A 129 8.10 -10.44 6.23
C THR A 129 9.02 -11.31 5.38
N LYS A 130 8.89 -12.65 5.45
CA LYS A 130 9.70 -13.58 4.63
C LYS A 130 9.57 -13.30 3.13
N ILE A 131 8.35 -13.10 2.65
CA ILE A 131 8.08 -12.80 1.24
C ILE A 131 8.74 -11.49 0.85
N LYS A 132 8.54 -10.42 1.65
CA LYS A 132 9.18 -9.12 1.39
C LYS A 132 10.70 -9.20 1.40
N THR A 133 11.31 -9.90 2.35
CA THR A 133 12.76 -10.12 2.39
C THR A 133 13.24 -10.87 1.15
N SER A 134 12.51 -11.90 0.71
CA SER A 134 12.85 -12.67 -0.49
C SER A 134 12.73 -11.81 -1.76
N MET A 135 11.75 -10.91 -1.83
CA MET A 135 11.62 -9.94 -2.91
C MET A 135 12.76 -8.92 -2.92
N ILE A 136 13.24 -8.45 -1.76
CA ILE A 136 14.38 -7.52 -1.68
C ILE A 136 15.66 -8.14 -2.26
N SER A 137 15.84 -9.46 -2.09
CA SER A 137 17.00 -10.18 -2.62
C SER A 137 16.85 -10.60 -4.10
N ASN A 138 15.73 -10.28 -4.76
CA ASN A 138 15.48 -10.64 -6.15
C ASN A 138 15.90 -9.50 -7.09
N GLU A 139 16.52 -9.84 -8.22
CA GLU A 139 17.03 -8.85 -9.19
C GLU A 139 15.93 -8.27 -10.11
N VAL A 140 14.79 -8.96 -10.25
CA VAL A 140 13.69 -8.59 -11.16
C VAL A 140 12.58 -7.84 -10.41
N VAL A 141 12.26 -8.24 -9.18
CA VAL A 141 11.17 -7.66 -8.39
C VAL A 141 11.72 -6.61 -7.44
N ASN A 142 11.28 -5.36 -7.62
CA ASN A 142 11.48 -4.35 -6.58
C ASN A 142 10.39 -4.48 -5.51
N ALA A 143 10.79 -4.88 -4.29
CA ALA A 143 9.89 -5.08 -3.16
C ALA A 143 9.09 -3.82 -2.77
N ASP A 144 9.63 -2.62 -3.00
CA ASP A 144 8.94 -1.35 -2.68
C ASP A 144 7.77 -1.08 -3.64
N LYS A 145 7.80 -1.68 -4.84
CA LYS A 145 6.73 -1.56 -5.85
C LYS A 145 5.59 -2.56 -5.63
N ILE A 146 5.80 -3.59 -4.79
CA ILE A 146 4.81 -4.63 -4.53
C ILE A 146 4.34 -4.58 -3.07
N LYS A 147 3.08 -4.20 -2.87
CA LYS A 147 2.42 -4.26 -1.56
C LYS A 147 1.95 -5.69 -1.29
N VAL A 148 2.62 -6.35 -0.34
CA VAL A 148 2.31 -7.72 0.14
C VAL A 148 1.47 -7.66 1.40
N ASN A 149 0.33 -8.35 1.42
CA ASN A 149 -0.47 -8.60 2.62
C ASN A 149 -0.78 -10.09 2.74
N THR A 150 -0.80 -10.62 3.96
CA THR A 150 -1.19 -12.02 4.22
C THR A 150 -2.35 -12.07 5.20
N GLU A 151 -3.27 -13.00 4.94
CA GLU A 151 -4.45 -13.24 5.74
C GLU A 151 -4.84 -14.73 5.69
N GLY A 152 -4.79 -15.41 6.83
CA GLY A 152 -5.12 -16.82 6.94
C GLY A 152 -4.27 -17.73 6.03
N GLY A 153 -3.00 -17.39 5.81
CA GLY A 153 -2.13 -18.10 4.86
C GLY A 153 -2.37 -17.76 3.38
N THR A 154 -3.35 -16.92 3.05
CA THR A 154 -3.52 -16.36 1.70
C THR A 154 -2.72 -15.07 1.55
N VAL A 155 -1.86 -15.02 0.53
CA VAL A 155 -1.05 -13.85 0.20
C VAL A 155 -1.74 -13.05 -0.91
N TYR A 156 -1.88 -11.75 -0.68
CA TYR A 156 -2.41 -10.78 -1.63
C TYR A 156 -1.28 -9.88 -2.10
N LEU A 157 -1.05 -9.84 -3.40
CA LEU A 157 -0.02 -9.02 -4.03
C LEU A 157 -0.68 -7.89 -4.82
N MET A 158 -0.38 -6.65 -4.45
CA MET A 158 -0.84 -5.44 -5.15
C MET A 158 0.38 -4.66 -5.67
N GLY A 159 0.24 -3.94 -6.77
CA GLY A 159 1.34 -3.16 -7.34
C GLY A 159 1.10 -2.75 -8.78
N LEU A 160 1.89 -1.81 -9.27
CA LEU A 160 2.07 -1.57 -10.71
C LEU A 160 3.15 -2.53 -11.19
N ALA A 161 2.82 -3.41 -12.13
CA ALA A 161 3.75 -4.44 -12.56
C ALA A 161 3.55 -4.83 -14.03
N THR A 162 4.64 -5.09 -14.74
CA THR A 162 4.56 -5.83 -16.00
C THR A 162 4.16 -7.28 -15.73
N PRO A 163 3.66 -8.02 -16.74
CA PRO A 163 3.37 -9.45 -16.57
C PRO A 163 4.56 -10.27 -16.04
N GLN A 164 5.79 -9.91 -16.43
CA GLN A 164 7.01 -10.54 -15.94
C GLN A 164 7.24 -10.29 -14.45
N ILE A 165 7.17 -9.03 -14.00
CA ILE A 165 7.34 -8.67 -12.58
C ILE A 165 6.25 -9.35 -11.73
N ALA A 166 5.00 -9.33 -12.19
CA ALA A 166 3.88 -9.97 -11.49
C ALA A 166 4.07 -11.49 -11.38
N GLN A 167 4.56 -12.14 -12.44
CA GLN A 167 4.83 -13.58 -12.43
C GLN A 167 5.94 -13.94 -11.43
N GLU A 168 7.02 -13.17 -11.42
CA GLU A 168 8.15 -13.40 -10.52
C GLU A 168 7.75 -13.15 -9.05
N ALA A 169 7.02 -12.07 -8.77
CA ALA A 169 6.50 -11.78 -7.43
C ALA A 169 5.60 -12.92 -6.90
N VAL A 170 4.79 -13.52 -7.78
CA VAL A 170 3.96 -14.67 -7.45
C VAL A 170 4.79 -15.93 -7.20
N ALA A 171 5.86 -16.15 -7.97
CA ALA A 171 6.77 -17.28 -7.75
C ALA A 171 7.43 -17.19 -6.36
N ILE A 172 8.01 -16.03 -6.02
CA ILE A 172 8.62 -15.78 -4.70
C ILE A 172 7.61 -16.04 -3.57
N ALA A 173 6.38 -15.53 -3.70
CA ALA A 173 5.35 -15.75 -2.70
C ALA A 173 4.97 -17.24 -2.57
N ARG A 174 4.85 -17.97 -3.68
CA ARG A 174 4.51 -19.40 -3.68
C ARG A 174 5.60 -20.29 -3.08
N ASP A 175 6.85 -19.94 -3.31
CA ASP A 175 8.00 -20.71 -2.80
C ASP A 175 8.22 -20.49 -1.29
N THR A 176 7.56 -19.50 -0.70
CA THR A 176 7.62 -19.26 0.74
C THR A 176 6.78 -20.30 1.50
N GLY A 177 7.47 -21.19 2.23
CA GLY A 177 6.83 -22.23 3.04
C GLY A 177 5.79 -21.68 4.02
N GLY A 178 4.57 -22.22 3.94
CA GLY A 178 3.41 -21.80 4.75
C GLY A 178 2.37 -20.97 3.99
N VAL A 179 2.67 -20.52 2.77
CA VAL A 179 1.69 -19.88 1.88
C VAL A 179 0.74 -20.94 1.30
N GLN A 180 -0.56 -20.69 1.40
CA GLN A 180 -1.61 -21.62 0.95
C GLN A 180 -2.21 -21.20 -0.40
N LYS A 181 -2.36 -19.89 -0.61
CA LYS A 181 -2.96 -19.31 -1.81
C LYS A 181 -2.29 -17.98 -2.11
N VAL A 182 -2.15 -17.64 -3.39
CA VAL A 182 -1.70 -16.31 -3.83
C VAL A 182 -2.78 -15.69 -4.71
N VAL A 183 -3.24 -14.50 -4.31
CA VAL A 183 -4.21 -13.68 -5.04
C VAL A 183 -3.48 -12.49 -5.66
N LYS A 184 -3.67 -12.32 -6.97
CA LYS A 184 -3.04 -11.25 -7.76
C LYS A 184 -4.00 -10.08 -7.86
N VAL A 185 -3.58 -8.93 -7.35
CA VAL A 185 -4.33 -7.66 -7.38
C VAL A 185 -3.45 -6.58 -8.01
N PHE A 186 -2.75 -6.96 -9.09
CA PHE A 186 -1.86 -6.06 -9.83
C PHE A 186 -2.64 -5.20 -10.83
N GLU A 187 -2.11 -4.02 -11.05
CA GLU A 187 -2.38 -3.23 -12.24
C GLU A 187 -1.26 -3.45 -13.25
N TYR A 188 -1.62 -3.98 -14.42
CA TYR A 188 -0.64 -4.30 -15.45
C TYR A 188 -0.28 -3.07 -16.26
N THR A 189 0.99 -2.69 -16.20
CA THR A 189 1.57 -1.63 -17.04
C THR A 189 2.06 -2.24 -18.35
N ARG A 190 2.10 -1.42 -19.42
CA ARG A 190 2.57 -1.84 -20.75
C ARG A 190 4.07 -1.68 -20.87
#